data_AF-A0A7Y9JY05-F1
#
_entry.id   AF-A0A7Y9JY05-F1
#
_cell.length_a   1.000
_cell.length_b   1.000
_cell.length_c   1.000
_cell.angle_alpha   90.00
_cell.angle_beta   90.00
_cell.angle_gamma   90.00
#
_symmetry.space_group_name_H-M   'P 1'
#
loop_
_entity.id
_entity.type
_entity.pdbx_description
1 polymer ?
#
loop_
_entity_poly.entity_id
_entity_poly.type
_entity_poly.pdbx_seq_one_letter_code
_entity_poly.pdbx_strand_id
1 'polypeptide(L)'
;MGPFSRYHATYVGRLGVEVGVFVAVDHLRRAGRLRSADLALYLDVDDWFREALPNPPFYGDGNSIGAVTWFKSEPAAHLVERLTLLLHLLDRNGVPHRMSCSASPGRIVYEDDFQVGVIPARRRAPDPLPAGTVLGPTSPGSKRDL
;
A
#
# COMPACT_ATOMS: atom_id res chain seq x y z
N MET A 1 15.04 -11.07 -11.55
CA MET A 1 13.94 -10.45 -10.77
C MET A 1 12.64 -11.06 -11.22
N GLY A 2 11.65 -11.24 -10.34
CA GLY A 2 10.36 -11.80 -10.73
C GLY A 2 9.43 -10.76 -11.38
N PRO A 3 8.42 -11.18 -12.16
CA PRO A 3 7.46 -10.33 -12.88
C PRO A 3 6.58 -9.40 -12.04
N PHE A 4 6.72 -9.40 -10.72
CA PHE A 4 5.90 -8.57 -9.84
C PHE A 4 6.75 -7.87 -8.79
N SER A 5 6.40 -6.61 -8.49
CA SER A 5 7.02 -5.80 -7.43
C SER A 5 5.98 -5.28 -6.45
N ARG A 6 6.35 -5.16 -5.18
CA ARG A 6 5.49 -4.61 -4.13
C ARG A 6 6.29 -3.70 -3.21
N TYR A 7 5.72 -2.53 -2.95
CA TYR A 7 6.28 -1.50 -2.09
C TYR A 7 5.50 -1.50 -0.78
N HIS A 8 6.19 -1.72 0.32
CA HIS A 8 5.52 -1.99 1.59
C HIS A 8 6.41 -1.61 2.79
N ALA A 9 5.78 -1.37 3.93
CA ALA A 9 6.46 -1.29 5.21
C ALA A 9 6.99 -2.65 5.64
N THR A 10 7.91 -2.69 6.60
CA THR A 10 8.53 -3.94 7.06
C THR A 10 7.70 -4.73 8.07
N TYR A 11 6.70 -4.09 8.70
CA TYR A 11 5.82 -4.73 9.68
C TYR A 11 4.60 -5.41 9.04
N VAL A 12 4.15 -6.49 9.67
CA VAL A 12 3.00 -7.30 9.28
C VAL A 12 1.71 -6.68 9.81
N GLY A 13 0.75 -6.44 8.92
CA GLY A 13 -0.57 -5.91 9.30
C GLY A 13 -1.62 -6.99 9.50
N ARG A 14 -2.89 -6.56 9.64
CA ARG A 14 -4.06 -7.42 9.88
C ARG A 14 -4.26 -8.55 8.85
N LEU A 15 -3.77 -8.36 7.62
CA LEU A 15 -3.86 -9.36 6.55
C LEU A 15 -2.81 -10.47 6.68
N GLY A 16 -1.97 -10.43 7.71
CA GLY A 16 -0.90 -11.39 7.95
C GLY A 16 0.25 -11.30 6.95
N VAL A 17 0.36 -10.18 6.23
CA VAL A 17 1.51 -9.85 5.37
C VAL A 17 1.91 -8.41 5.61
N GLU A 18 3.08 -8.02 5.09
CA GLU A 18 3.59 -6.66 5.16
C GLU A 18 2.57 -5.64 4.64
N VAL A 19 2.45 -4.52 5.33
CA VAL A 19 1.50 -3.46 5.00
C VAL A 19 1.96 -2.70 3.75
N GLY A 20 1.11 -2.65 2.73
CA GLY A 20 1.41 -1.90 1.50
C GLY A 20 1.65 -0.42 1.76
N VAL A 21 2.48 0.22 0.94
CA VAL A 21 2.95 1.59 1.15
C VAL A 21 1.81 2.60 1.40
N PHE A 22 0.71 2.53 0.65
CA PHE A 22 -0.45 3.41 0.81
C PHE A 22 -1.08 3.31 2.20
N VAL A 23 -1.28 2.09 2.69
CA VAL A 23 -1.88 1.83 4.00
C VAL A 23 -0.90 2.23 5.11
N ALA A 24 0.39 2.02 4.90
CA ALA A 24 1.40 2.41 5.86
C ALA A 24 1.46 3.94 6.06
N VAL A 25 1.35 4.72 4.97
CA VAL A 25 1.27 6.19 5.07
C VAL A 25 -0.06 6.65 5.67
N ASP A 26 -1.17 5.98 5.35
CA ASP A 26 -2.47 6.27 5.98
C ASP A 26 -2.45 6.04 7.49
N HIS A 27 -1.72 5.04 8.00
CA HIS A 27 -1.56 4.86 9.44
C HIS A 27 -0.84 6.05 10.10
N LEU A 28 0.10 6.70 9.42
CA LEU A 28 0.75 7.93 9.89
C LEU A 28 -0.23 9.12 9.87
N ARG A 29 -1.07 9.23 8.83
CA ARG A 29 -2.13 10.24 8.75
C ARG A 29 -3.07 10.12 9.94
N ARG A 30 -3.60 8.92 10.20
CA ARG A 30 -4.54 8.64 11.30
C ARG A 30 -3.94 8.90 12.68
N ALA A 31 -2.63 8.74 12.81
CA ALA A 31 -1.90 9.05 14.03
C ALA A 31 -1.56 10.54 14.18
N GLY A 32 -1.93 11.41 13.23
CA GLY A 32 -1.60 12.84 13.25
C GLY A 32 -0.11 13.12 13.11
N ARG A 33 0.66 12.20 12.52
CA ARG A 33 2.13 12.33 12.41
C ARG A 33 2.61 12.97 11.11
N LEU A 34 1.74 13.09 10.11
CA LEU A 34 2.08 13.80 8.88
C LEU A 34 2.02 15.31 9.13
N ARG A 35 3.12 16.01 8.82
CA ARG A 35 3.13 17.48 8.76
C ARG A 35 2.15 17.94 7.67
N SER A 36 1.64 19.17 7.75
CA SER A 36 0.65 19.67 6.78
C SER A 36 1.08 19.51 5.31
N ALA A 37 2.35 19.77 5.01
CA ALA A 37 2.90 19.59 3.66
C ALA A 37 2.99 18.10 3.24
N ASP A 38 3.34 17.21 4.18
CA ASP A 38 3.38 15.77 3.93
C ASP A 38 1.98 15.17 3.77
N LEU A 39 1.00 15.69 4.51
CA LEU A 39 -0.41 15.33 4.37
C LEU A 39 -0.95 15.77 3.00
N ALA A 40 -0.73 17.02 2.61
CA ALA A 40 -1.13 17.51 1.29
C ALA A 40 -0.50 16.64 0.17
N LEU A 41 0.80 16.37 0.27
CA LEU A 41 1.50 15.49 -0.67
C LEU A 41 0.89 14.09 -0.72
N TYR A 42 0.59 13.50 0.44
CA TYR A 42 -0.05 12.17 0.50
C TYR A 42 -1.42 12.17 -0.18
N LEU A 43 -2.25 13.19 0.08
CA LEU A 43 -3.59 13.29 -0.51
C LEU A 43 -3.53 13.47 -2.03
N ASP A 44 -2.63 14.32 -2.53
CA ASP A 44 -2.41 14.51 -3.97
C ASP A 44 -1.99 13.20 -4.66
N VAL A 45 -1.07 12.45 -4.04
CA VAL A 45 -0.61 11.17 -4.57
C VAL A 45 -1.73 10.11 -4.53
N ASP A 46 -2.49 10.04 -3.44
CA ASP A 46 -3.60 9.08 -3.28
C ASP A 46 -4.73 9.34 -4.30
N ASP A 47 -5.11 10.60 -4.51
CA ASP A 47 -6.07 10.98 -5.54
C ASP A 47 -5.58 10.61 -6.95
N TRP A 48 -4.33 10.95 -7.26
CA TRP A 48 -3.75 10.63 -8.56
C TRP A 48 -3.75 9.13 -8.84
N PHE A 49 -3.39 8.28 -7.86
CA PHE A 49 -3.38 6.83 -8.05
C PHE A 49 -4.78 6.25 -8.28
N ARG A 50 -5.80 6.84 -7.65
CA ARG A 50 -7.19 6.43 -7.83
C ARG A 50 -7.70 6.73 -9.24
N GLU A 51 -7.24 7.82 -9.83
CA GLU A 51 -7.57 8.20 -11.21
C GLU A 51 -6.77 7.39 -12.22
N ALA A 52 -5.48 7.15 -11.93
CA ALA A 52 -4.56 6.50 -12.85
C ALA A 52 -4.72 4.97 -12.92
N LEU A 53 -5.20 4.33 -11.86
CA LEU A 53 -5.30 2.87 -11.78
C LEU A 53 -6.75 2.39 -11.60
N PRO A 54 -7.13 1.27 -12.23
CA PRO A 54 -8.37 0.58 -11.91
C PRO A 54 -8.42 0.21 -10.42
N ASN A 55 -9.58 0.36 -9.79
CA ASN A 55 -9.80 -0.07 -8.41
C ASN A 55 -10.19 -1.57 -8.38
N PRO A 56 -9.37 -2.45 -7.78
CA PRO A 56 -9.68 -3.88 -7.72
C PRO A 56 -11.04 -4.17 -7.03
N PRO A 57 -11.91 -5.01 -7.61
CA PRO A 57 -13.26 -5.25 -7.08
C PRO A 57 -13.30 -5.79 -5.66
N PHE A 58 -12.28 -6.54 -5.23
CA PHE A 58 -12.20 -7.07 -3.87
C PHE A 58 -12.05 -5.98 -2.80
N TYR A 59 -11.80 -4.71 -3.15
CA TYR A 59 -11.89 -3.64 -2.16
C TYR A 59 -13.34 -3.22 -1.87
N GLY A 60 -14.31 -3.58 -2.72
CA GLY A 60 -15.72 -3.20 -2.58
C GLY A 60 -16.41 -3.79 -1.35
N ASP A 61 -15.92 -4.92 -0.82
CA ASP A 61 -16.45 -5.57 0.38
C ASP A 61 -15.57 -5.38 1.62
N GLY A 62 -14.64 -4.42 1.57
CA GLY A 62 -13.64 -4.22 2.64
C GLY A 62 -12.50 -5.23 2.61
N ASN A 63 -12.28 -5.91 1.48
CA ASN A 63 -11.23 -6.90 1.25
C ASN A 63 -11.34 -8.12 2.17
N SER A 64 -12.53 -8.74 2.15
CA SER A 64 -12.87 -9.91 2.97
C SER A 64 -11.95 -11.11 2.69
N ILE A 65 -11.50 -11.26 1.44
CA ILE A 65 -10.59 -12.32 1.00
C ILE A 65 -9.13 -12.06 1.42
N GLY A 66 -8.84 -10.86 1.92
CA GLY A 66 -7.50 -10.47 2.37
C GLY A 66 -6.46 -10.54 1.26
N ALA A 67 -6.82 -10.08 0.06
CA ALA A 67 -5.92 -9.95 -1.08
C ALA A 67 -4.98 -8.74 -0.90
N VAL A 68 -3.82 -8.79 -1.53
CA VAL A 68 -2.88 -7.67 -1.60
C VAL A 68 -2.45 -7.43 -3.04
N THR A 69 -2.19 -6.17 -3.38
CA THR A 69 -1.77 -5.81 -4.73
C THR A 69 -0.24 -5.84 -4.88
N TRP A 70 0.19 -6.25 -6.06
CA TRP A 70 1.56 -6.16 -6.57
C TRP A 70 1.51 -5.50 -7.94
N PHE A 71 2.47 -4.62 -8.25
CA PHE A 71 2.65 -4.10 -9.58
C PHE A 71 3.30 -5.15 -10.48
N LYS A 72 3.02 -5.12 -11.79
CA LYS A 72 3.80 -5.85 -12.79
C LYS A 72 5.22 -5.27 -12.88
N SER A 73 6.22 -6.07 -13.27
CA SER A 73 7.66 -5.84 -13.00
C SER A 73 8.28 -4.62 -13.66
N GLU A 74 7.54 -3.85 -14.45
CA GLU A 74 7.98 -2.58 -15.00
C GLU A 74 6.84 -1.57 -14.84
N PRO A 75 6.58 -1.08 -13.61
CA PRO A 75 5.63 0.00 -13.45
C PRO A 75 6.12 1.18 -14.28
N ALA A 76 5.21 1.85 -14.98
CA ALA A 76 5.55 3.06 -15.72
C ALA A 76 6.26 4.07 -14.80
N ALA A 77 7.25 4.80 -15.33
CA ALA A 77 8.12 5.68 -14.54
C ALA A 77 7.34 6.63 -13.61
N HIS A 78 6.23 7.17 -14.10
CA HIS A 78 5.36 8.07 -13.35
C HIS A 78 4.67 7.43 -12.12
N LEU A 79 4.47 6.10 -12.12
CA LEU A 79 4.00 5.33 -10.95
C LEU A 79 5.13 5.21 -9.92
N VAL A 80 6.33 4.86 -10.39
CA VAL A 80 7.51 4.68 -9.53
C VAL A 80 7.90 5.99 -8.85
N GLU A 81 7.86 7.12 -9.55
CA GLU A 81 8.10 8.45 -8.99
C GLU A 81 7.17 8.74 -7.81
N ARG A 82 5.86 8.48 -7.96
CA ARG A 82 4.88 8.71 -6.90
C ARG A 82 4.97 7.71 -5.76
N LEU A 83 5.28 6.44 -6.04
CA LEU A 83 5.60 5.46 -5.01
C LEU A 83 6.80 5.91 -4.18
N THR A 84 7.82 6.46 -4.83
CA THR A 84 9.02 6.99 -4.17
C THR A 84 8.68 8.15 -3.22
N LEU A 85 7.74 9.03 -3.60
CA LEU A 85 7.23 10.07 -2.70
C LEU A 85 6.61 9.46 -1.42
N LEU A 86 5.81 8.41 -1.55
CA LEU A 86 5.21 7.73 -0.40
C LEU A 86 6.27 7.02 0.48
N LEU A 87 7.29 6.42 -0.13
CA LEU A 87 8.40 5.82 0.62
C LEU A 87 9.20 6.88 1.40
N HIS A 88 9.44 8.05 0.81
CA HIS A 88 10.05 9.17 1.53
C HIS A 88 9.19 9.66 2.70
N LEU A 89 7.85 9.61 2.59
CA LEU A 89 6.97 9.92 3.72
C LEU A 89 7.14 8.93 4.87
N LEU A 90 7.29 7.63 4.57
CA LEU A 90 7.58 6.61 5.58
C LEU A 90 8.96 6.83 6.22
N ASP A 91 9.97 7.11 5.40
CA ASP A 91 11.35 7.35 5.86
C ASP A 91 11.44 8.52 6.85
N ARG A 92 10.87 9.68 6.49
CA ARG A 92 10.82 10.88 7.35
C ARG A 92 10.14 10.63 8.69
N ASN A 93 9.26 9.64 8.77
CA ASN A 93 8.52 9.29 9.98
C ASN A 93 9.12 8.10 10.75
N GLY A 94 10.27 7.60 10.31
CA GLY A 94 10.97 6.48 10.95
C GLY A 94 10.26 5.13 10.77
N VAL A 95 9.53 4.95 9.66
CA VAL A 95 8.86 3.69 9.33
C VAL A 95 9.69 2.95 8.28
N PRO A 96 10.37 1.84 8.64
CA PRO A 96 11.20 1.11 7.70
C PRO A 96 10.34 0.46 6.61
N HIS A 97 10.79 0.56 5.36
CA HIS A 97 10.09 0.09 4.17
C HIS A 97 11.04 -0.64 3.21
N ARG A 98 10.47 -1.40 2.27
CA ARG A 98 11.25 -2.06 1.22
C ARG A 98 10.42 -2.28 -0.05
N MET A 99 11.12 -2.52 -1.15
CA MET A 99 10.56 -3.10 -2.36
C MET A 99 10.89 -4.59 -2.40
N SER A 100 9.88 -5.44 -2.57
CA SER A 100 10.05 -6.88 -2.80
C SER A 100 9.70 -7.23 -4.24
N CYS A 101 10.44 -8.15 -4.86
CA CYS A 101 10.11 -8.71 -6.17
C CYS A 101 9.78 -10.20 -6.03
N SER A 102 8.80 -10.69 -6.77
CA SER A 102 8.44 -12.11 -6.79
C SER A 102 7.95 -12.56 -8.16
N ALA A 103 8.27 -13.81 -8.53
CA ALA A 103 7.67 -14.47 -9.69
C ALA A 103 6.40 -15.25 -9.34
N SER A 104 6.19 -15.50 -8.05
CA SER A 104 5.01 -16.18 -7.52
C SER A 104 4.57 -15.48 -6.24
N PRO A 105 3.93 -14.31 -6.34
CA PRO A 105 3.50 -13.50 -5.19
C PRO A 105 2.36 -14.15 -4.37
N GLY A 106 1.72 -15.19 -4.92
CA GLY A 106 0.60 -15.90 -4.33
C GLY A 106 -0.36 -16.38 -5.40
N ARG A 107 -1.60 -16.70 -4.99
CA ARG A 107 -2.68 -17.04 -5.94
C ARG A 107 -3.29 -15.76 -6.48
N ILE A 108 -3.15 -15.51 -7.78
CA ILE A 108 -3.76 -14.35 -8.45
C ILE A 108 -5.28 -14.50 -8.44
N VAL A 109 -5.97 -13.45 -8.03
CA VAL A 109 -7.45 -13.34 -8.00
C VAL A 109 -7.97 -12.14 -8.77
N TYR A 110 -7.06 -11.29 -9.25
CA TYR A 110 -7.33 -10.09 -10.03
C TYR A 110 -6.09 -9.74 -10.82
N GLU A 111 -6.27 -9.26 -12.04
CA GLU A 111 -5.19 -8.79 -12.91
C GLU A 111 -5.72 -7.70 -13.83
N ASP A 112 -4.97 -6.62 -13.95
CA ASP A 112 -5.15 -5.57 -14.95
C ASP A 112 -3.80 -5.26 -15.63
N ASP A 113 -3.74 -4.21 -16.46
CA ASP A 113 -2.53 -3.84 -17.20
C ASP A 113 -1.36 -3.39 -16.30
N PHE A 114 -1.64 -2.99 -15.05
CA PHE A 114 -0.67 -2.38 -14.15
C PHE A 114 -0.31 -3.27 -12.95
N GLN A 115 -1.26 -4.05 -12.45
CA GLN A 115 -1.16 -4.75 -11.16
C GLN A 115 -1.90 -6.10 -11.15
N VAL A 116 -1.51 -6.93 -10.18
CA VAL A 116 -2.21 -8.15 -9.80
C VAL A 116 -2.66 -8.08 -8.35
N GLY A 117 -3.86 -8.55 -8.08
CA GLY A 117 -4.35 -8.81 -6.73
C GLY A 117 -4.13 -10.28 -6.39
N VAL A 118 -3.50 -10.55 -5.25
CA VAL A 118 -3.08 -11.91 -4.87
C VAL A 118 -3.54 -12.27 -3.47
N ILE A 119 -3.93 -13.53 -3.30
CA ILE A 119 -4.05 -14.16 -2.00
C ILE A 119 -2.65 -14.66 -1.61
N PRO A 120 -2.05 -14.14 -0.52
CA PRO A 120 -0.72 -14.57 -0.10
C PRO A 120 -0.67 -16.06 0.19
N ALA A 121 0.41 -16.72 -0.23
CA ALA A 121 0.63 -18.15 0.04
C ALA A 121 0.86 -18.44 1.54
N ARG A 122 1.34 -17.44 2.28
CA ARG A 122 1.60 -17.54 3.73
C ARG A 122 1.11 -16.27 4.42
N ARG A 123 0.53 -16.45 5.61
CA ARG A 123 0.14 -15.37 6.52
C ARG A 123 0.88 -15.54 7.84
N ARG A 124 1.26 -14.44 8.47
CA ARG A 124 1.91 -14.36 9.77
C ARG A 124 0.97 -13.68 10.77
N ALA A 125 1.26 -13.83 12.06
CA ALA A 125 0.63 -13.00 13.07
C ALA A 125 0.98 -11.51 12.81
N PRO A 126 0.05 -10.57 13.02
CA PRO A 126 0.34 -9.15 12.93
C PRO A 126 1.42 -8.75 13.93
N ASP A 127 2.34 -7.88 13.51
CA ASP A 127 3.32 -7.28 14.41
C ASP A 127 2.65 -6.19 15.25
N PRO A 128 3.24 -5.84 16.42
CA PRO A 128 2.97 -4.57 17.03
C PRO A 128 3.22 -3.45 16.01
N LEU A 129 2.29 -2.51 15.94
CA LEU A 129 2.45 -1.36 15.08
C LEU A 129 3.70 -0.54 15.46
N PRO A 130 4.40 0.06 14.48
CA PRO A 130 5.42 1.06 14.78
C PRO A 130 4.84 2.15 15.68
N ALA A 131 5.64 2.61 16.65
CA ALA A 131 5.23 3.65 17.58
C ALA A 131 4.64 4.86 16.84
N GLY A 132 3.46 5.32 17.28
CA GLY A 132 2.77 6.44 16.66
C GLY A 132 2.15 6.12 15.29
N THR A 133 1.74 4.88 15.03
CA THR A 133 0.87 4.56 13.89
C THR A 133 -0.48 4.07 14.40
N VAL A 134 -1.56 4.36 13.68
CA VAL A 134 -2.92 3.97 14.08
C VAL A 134 -3.56 3.13 12.98
N LEU A 135 -3.99 1.92 13.33
CA LEU A 135 -4.78 1.06 12.44
C LEU A 135 -6.17 1.65 12.23
N GLY A 136 -6.74 1.34 11.08
CA GLY A 136 -8.18 1.21 10.98
C GLY A 136 -8.59 0.62 9.62
N PRO A 137 -9.89 0.55 9.35
CA PRO A 137 -10.37 -0.01 8.10
C PRO A 137 -9.87 0.82 6.92
N THR A 138 -9.53 0.17 5.82
CA THR A 138 -9.28 0.86 4.56
C THR A 138 -10.59 1.48 4.11
N SER A 139 -10.63 2.82 3.98
CA SER A 139 -11.82 3.51 3.50
C SER A 139 -11.74 3.64 1.98
N PRO A 140 -12.83 3.32 1.24
CA PRO A 140 -12.93 3.69 -0.16
C PRO A 140 -13.06 5.21 -0.31
N GLY A 141 -12.67 5.74 -1.48
CA GLY A 141 -12.80 7.16 -1.80
C GLY A 141 -11.61 8.04 -1.43
N SER A 142 -11.75 9.35 -1.68
CA SER A 142 -10.71 10.32 -1.31
C SER A 142 -10.60 10.46 0.20
N LYS A 143 -9.35 10.64 0.65
CA LYS A 143 -9.04 10.91 2.05
C LYS A 143 -9.03 12.39 2.38
N ARG A 144 -9.33 13.28 1.41
CA ARG A 144 -9.40 14.73 1.64
C ARG A 144 -10.49 15.12 2.63
N ASP A 145 -11.56 14.34 2.68
CA ASP A 145 -12.74 14.61 3.50
C ASP A 145 -12.74 13.81 4.82
N LEU A 146 -11.62 13.17 5.19
CA LEU A 146 -11.47 12.27 6.35
C LEU A 146 -10.62 12.84 7.48
#